data_AF-A0A3M7PMU6-F1
#
_entry.id   AF-A0A3M7PMU6-F1
#
_cell.length_a   1.000
_cell.length_b   1.000
_cell.length_c   1.000
_cell.angle_alpha   90.00
_cell.angle_beta   90.00
_cell.angle_gamma   90.00
#
_symmetry.space_group_name_H-M   'P 1'
#
loop_
_entity.id
_entity.type
_entity.pdbx_description
1 polymer ?
#
loop_
_entity_poly.entity_id
_entity_poly.type
_entity_poly.pdbx_seq_one_letter_code
_entity_poly.pdbx_strand_id
1 'polypeptide(L)'
;YIDDNACTDLLNQSLKQMCPSLYTNENAIFSKACEKLKQALNIKNDSYERDRLLKEAVELVKQIGYVANLGQVCDMLHTAGCYEAIFELCITAAEKRDPQNIALYYYRKNEPPEDIQGQHYYQLRTECYKSMLDCLNNLVKTPSYSLAQQKTSAFISKEKLEEEINYLIRYVVNSKDELAQVSLFNWMVSNGFEKKLVTLDSTFLEFYLIRQYENQSKNRIYLDLLWRHYDYKKDYIKASKVLITLAEKESATSISLRERVEYLTQAIVALNSSQKSSVKDEIAELNDRKDVALLQERIFEELGKIEPRTEAIQEAMGLLDSRLYDITKLFYEFAEKFELSQYKLAIFKMSRHEDPNFIEIFWKQIVANENDKLNRPDMKPSDLKHELAENIILIAKDYIDDEKYFPLNLLIDSLEFVSLARGFEPEWCCSLLRRLNLPFEQLIQAYNEVYLKKDIKWAENSSRFINGIYCLIELFTKAPRATSETDK
;
A
#
# COMPACT_ATOMS: atom_id res chain seq x y z
N TYR A 1 -2.27 -14.31 -59.09
CA TYR A 1 -1.75 -15.67 -59.39
C TYR A 1 -1.84 -16.61 -58.18
N ILE A 2 -2.65 -16.29 -57.17
CA ILE A 2 -2.95 -17.13 -55.99
C ILE A 2 -4.47 -17.09 -55.75
N ASP A 3 -5.26 -17.20 -56.82
CA ASP A 3 -6.72 -17.02 -56.77
C ASP A 3 -7.49 -18.32 -57.02
N ASP A 4 -6.80 -19.42 -57.40
CA ASP A 4 -7.41 -20.72 -57.68
C ASP A 4 -6.83 -21.83 -56.76
N ASN A 5 -7.64 -22.34 -55.83
CA ASN A 5 -7.34 -23.46 -54.91
C ASN A 5 -6.79 -24.71 -55.63
N ALA A 6 -7.21 -24.94 -56.88
CA ALA A 6 -6.73 -26.06 -57.68
C ALA A 6 -5.28 -25.87 -58.13
N CYS A 7 -4.84 -24.63 -58.36
CA CYS A 7 -3.50 -24.31 -58.84
C CYS A 7 -2.46 -24.43 -57.73
N THR A 8 -2.79 -24.02 -56.50
CA THR A 8 -1.93 -24.06 -55.32
C THR A 8 -1.72 -25.48 -54.79
N ASP A 9 -2.75 -26.32 -54.77
CA ASP A 9 -2.59 -27.74 -54.42
C ASP A 9 -1.69 -28.48 -55.43
N LEU A 10 -1.81 -28.17 -56.73
CA LEU A 10 -0.92 -28.70 -57.78
C LEU A 10 0.52 -28.16 -57.66
N LEU A 11 0.69 -26.88 -57.31
CA LEU A 11 2.00 -26.27 -57.06
C LEU A 11 2.67 -26.86 -55.82
N ASN A 12 1.93 -27.06 -54.74
CA ASN A 12 2.42 -27.68 -53.51
C ASN A 12 2.84 -29.14 -53.76
N GLN A 13 2.07 -29.90 -54.53
CA GLN A 13 2.44 -31.26 -54.94
C GLN A 13 3.69 -31.26 -55.83
N SER A 14 3.77 -30.33 -56.79
CA SER A 14 4.92 -30.21 -57.68
C SER A 14 6.20 -29.81 -56.93
N LEU A 15 6.12 -28.85 -56.00
CA LEU A 15 7.25 -28.42 -55.17
C LEU A 15 7.70 -29.53 -54.22
N LYS A 16 6.76 -30.29 -53.65
CA LYS A 16 7.05 -31.47 -52.82
C LYS A 16 7.73 -32.59 -53.59
N GLN A 17 7.42 -32.76 -54.88
CA GLN A 17 8.08 -33.73 -55.76
C GLN A 17 9.44 -33.25 -56.28
N MET A 18 9.57 -31.95 -56.57
CA MET A 18 10.77 -31.38 -57.20
C MET A 18 11.89 -31.05 -56.20
N CYS A 19 11.55 -30.65 -54.96
CA CYS A 19 12.53 -30.23 -53.95
C CYS A 19 12.23 -30.76 -52.53
N PRO A 20 12.28 -32.08 -52.27
CA PRO A 20 11.88 -32.67 -50.98
C PRO A 20 12.73 -32.23 -49.78
N SER A 21 13.99 -31.83 -50.01
CA SER A 21 14.91 -31.40 -48.95
C SER A 21 14.68 -29.96 -48.48
N LEU A 22 13.99 -29.14 -49.28
CA LEU A 22 13.71 -27.73 -49.01
C LEU A 22 12.21 -27.47 -48.73
N TYR A 23 11.33 -28.25 -49.35
CA TYR A 23 9.87 -28.13 -49.20
C TYR A 23 9.29 -29.32 -48.45
N THR A 24 9.25 -29.21 -47.13
CA THR A 24 8.74 -30.26 -46.26
C THR A 24 7.20 -30.30 -46.23
N ASN A 25 6.64 -31.37 -45.66
CA ASN A 25 5.19 -31.51 -45.55
C ASN A 25 4.55 -30.39 -44.71
N GLU A 26 5.29 -29.89 -43.73
CA GLU A 26 4.90 -28.79 -42.86
C GLU A 26 4.79 -27.48 -43.67
N ASN A 27 5.71 -27.22 -44.59
CA ASN A 27 5.67 -26.05 -45.47
C ASN A 27 4.45 -26.06 -46.40
N ALA A 28 4.05 -27.25 -46.87
CA ALA A 28 2.84 -27.42 -47.67
C ALA A 28 1.56 -27.13 -46.87
N ILE A 29 1.48 -27.64 -45.64
CA ILE A 29 0.36 -27.39 -44.72
C ILE A 29 0.29 -25.90 -44.36
N PHE A 30 1.44 -25.28 -44.06
CA PHE A 30 1.54 -23.85 -43.74
C PHE A 30 1.09 -22.97 -44.92
N SER A 31 1.53 -23.29 -46.13
CA SER A 31 1.16 -22.55 -47.34
C SER A 31 -0.34 -22.65 -47.62
N LYS A 32 -0.92 -23.85 -47.47
CA LYS A 32 -2.36 -24.08 -47.59
C LYS A 32 -3.17 -23.30 -46.55
N ALA A 33 -2.67 -23.24 -45.31
CA ALA A 33 -3.31 -22.43 -44.27
C ALA A 33 -3.26 -20.94 -44.58
N CYS A 34 -2.10 -20.41 -45.00
CA CYS A 34 -1.95 -19.01 -45.40
C CYS A 34 -2.87 -18.64 -46.57
N GLU A 35 -3.03 -19.53 -47.54
CA GLU A 35 -3.94 -19.33 -48.66
C GLU A 35 -5.40 -19.24 -48.19
N LYS A 36 -5.85 -20.17 -47.36
CA LYS A 36 -7.20 -20.12 -46.76
C LYS A 36 -7.45 -18.85 -45.97
N LEU A 37 -6.45 -18.33 -45.24
CA LEU A 37 -6.54 -17.04 -44.55
C LEU A 37 -6.68 -15.88 -45.54
N LYS A 38 -5.91 -15.85 -46.64
CA LYS A 38 -6.04 -14.83 -47.70
C LYS A 38 -7.41 -14.88 -48.38
N GLN A 39 -7.91 -16.09 -48.66
CA GLN A 39 -9.25 -16.29 -49.22
C GLN A 39 -10.31 -15.74 -48.26
N ALA A 40 -10.22 -16.05 -46.96
CA ALA A 40 -11.14 -15.53 -45.96
C ALA A 40 -11.13 -14.00 -45.88
N LEU A 41 -9.96 -13.36 -45.97
CA LEU A 41 -9.83 -11.89 -45.98
C LEU A 41 -10.45 -11.22 -47.22
N ASN A 42 -10.55 -11.94 -48.34
CA ASN A 42 -11.16 -11.43 -49.57
C ASN A 42 -12.70 -11.57 -49.58
N ILE A 43 -13.28 -12.40 -48.71
CA ILE A 43 -14.73 -12.62 -48.62
C ILE A 43 -15.39 -11.49 -47.83
N LYS A 44 -16.21 -10.67 -48.50
CA LYS A 44 -16.86 -9.49 -47.89
C LYS A 44 -18.31 -9.71 -47.44
N ASN A 45 -19.06 -10.57 -48.12
CA ASN A 45 -20.52 -10.66 -47.94
C ASN A 45 -21.01 -11.98 -47.32
N ASP A 46 -20.13 -12.96 -47.13
CA ASP A 46 -20.48 -14.27 -46.55
C ASP A 46 -19.71 -14.51 -45.25
N SER A 47 -20.32 -14.13 -44.12
CA SER A 47 -19.68 -14.32 -42.81
C SER A 47 -19.50 -15.79 -42.45
N TYR A 48 -20.40 -16.68 -42.91
CA TYR A 48 -20.34 -18.09 -42.56
C TYR A 48 -19.17 -18.78 -43.26
N GLU A 49 -19.01 -18.56 -44.58
CA GLU A 49 -17.88 -19.09 -45.33
C GLU A 49 -16.55 -18.49 -44.86
N ARG A 50 -16.53 -17.20 -44.52
CA ARG A 50 -15.36 -16.54 -43.91
C ARG A 50 -14.97 -17.24 -42.61
N ASP A 51 -15.91 -17.43 -41.68
CA ASP A 51 -15.64 -18.08 -40.40
C ASP A 51 -15.24 -19.55 -40.56
N ARG A 52 -15.81 -20.27 -41.54
CA ARG A 52 -15.43 -21.66 -41.85
C ARG A 52 -13.97 -21.74 -42.33
N LEU A 53 -13.58 -20.89 -43.29
CA LEU A 53 -12.21 -20.88 -43.83
C LEU A 53 -11.18 -20.47 -42.77
N LEU A 54 -11.51 -19.53 -41.89
CA LEU A 54 -10.64 -19.14 -40.78
C LEU A 54 -10.43 -20.29 -39.79
N LYS A 55 -11.50 -20.99 -39.41
CA LYS A 55 -11.40 -22.18 -38.54
C LYS A 55 -10.57 -23.29 -39.18
N GLU A 56 -10.81 -23.60 -40.46
CA GLU A 56 -10.02 -24.60 -41.19
C GLU A 56 -8.54 -24.23 -41.27
N ALA A 57 -8.22 -22.96 -41.52
CA ALA A 57 -6.84 -22.49 -41.54
C ALA A 57 -6.17 -22.63 -40.17
N VAL A 58 -6.86 -22.24 -39.10
CA VAL A 58 -6.35 -22.36 -37.72
C VAL A 58 -6.08 -23.82 -37.37
N GLU A 59 -6.97 -24.74 -37.71
CA GLU A 59 -6.75 -26.18 -37.50
C GLU A 59 -5.53 -26.72 -38.25
N LEU A 60 -5.31 -26.27 -39.48
CA LEU A 60 -4.10 -26.64 -40.24
C LEU A 60 -2.82 -26.12 -39.56
N VAL A 61 -2.81 -24.87 -39.08
CA VAL A 61 -1.63 -24.33 -38.39
C VAL A 61 -1.42 -25.00 -37.04
N LYS A 62 -2.48 -25.33 -36.30
CA LYS A 62 -2.37 -26.11 -35.06
C LYS A 62 -1.64 -27.42 -35.29
N GLN A 63 -1.89 -28.14 -36.40
CA GLN A 63 -1.20 -29.40 -36.71
C GLN A 63 0.32 -29.25 -36.74
N ILE A 64 0.83 -28.13 -37.25
CA ILE A 64 2.25 -27.82 -37.42
C ILE A 64 2.81 -26.82 -36.39
N GLY A 65 2.13 -26.63 -35.25
CA GLY A 65 2.48 -25.61 -34.25
C GLY A 65 3.91 -25.67 -33.69
N TYR A 66 4.59 -26.82 -33.80
CA TYR A 66 5.99 -27.00 -33.39
C TYR A 66 7.00 -26.28 -34.30
N VAL A 67 6.66 -26.01 -35.57
CA VAL A 67 7.54 -25.37 -36.58
C VAL A 67 6.88 -24.14 -37.23
N ALA A 68 5.58 -23.94 -37.07
CA ALA A 68 4.84 -22.86 -37.70
C ALA A 68 5.40 -21.46 -37.36
N ASN A 69 5.45 -20.58 -38.37
CA ASN A 69 5.72 -19.16 -38.18
C ASN A 69 4.45 -18.46 -37.67
N LEU A 70 4.37 -18.32 -36.34
CA LEU A 70 3.21 -17.73 -35.67
C LEU A 70 3.05 -16.25 -35.99
N GLY A 71 4.14 -15.48 -36.13
CA GLY A 71 4.06 -14.03 -36.39
C GLY A 71 3.22 -13.72 -37.63
N GLN A 72 3.56 -14.35 -38.76
CA GLN A 72 2.85 -14.13 -40.03
C GLN A 72 1.37 -14.52 -39.96
N VAL A 73 1.06 -15.67 -39.33
CA VAL A 73 -0.33 -16.15 -39.22
C VAL A 73 -1.15 -15.25 -38.28
N CYS A 74 -0.55 -14.84 -37.16
CA CYS A 74 -1.19 -13.96 -36.19
C CYS A 74 -1.47 -12.57 -36.79
N ASP A 75 -0.58 -12.00 -37.62
CA ASP A 75 -0.82 -10.74 -38.32
C ASP A 75 -2.02 -10.81 -39.27
N MET A 76 -2.15 -11.94 -39.98
CA MET A 76 -3.29 -12.19 -40.87
C MET A 76 -4.59 -12.39 -40.10
N LEU A 77 -4.57 -13.12 -38.99
CA LEU A 77 -5.73 -13.32 -38.11
C LEU A 77 -6.14 -12.01 -37.43
N HIS A 78 -5.18 -11.16 -37.05
CA HIS A 78 -5.44 -9.84 -36.49
C HIS A 78 -6.17 -8.95 -37.51
N THR A 79 -5.72 -8.97 -38.77
CA THR A 79 -6.39 -8.26 -39.86
C THR A 79 -7.81 -8.78 -40.12
N ALA A 80 -8.04 -10.08 -39.88
CA ALA A 80 -9.35 -10.71 -39.98
C ALA A 80 -10.27 -10.44 -38.77
N GLY A 81 -9.75 -9.81 -37.70
CA GLY A 81 -10.48 -9.58 -36.45
C GLY A 81 -10.72 -10.83 -35.60
N CYS A 82 -10.02 -11.94 -35.87
CA CYS A 82 -10.18 -13.20 -35.15
C CYS A 82 -9.15 -13.32 -34.03
N TYR A 83 -9.34 -12.54 -32.95
CA TYR A 83 -8.40 -12.48 -31.84
C TYR A 83 -8.36 -13.77 -31.00
N GLU A 84 -9.51 -14.41 -30.76
CA GLU A 84 -9.58 -15.68 -30.01
C GLU A 84 -8.69 -16.77 -30.65
N ALA A 85 -8.69 -16.86 -31.98
CA ALA A 85 -7.88 -17.82 -32.72
C ALA A 85 -6.37 -17.58 -32.55
N ILE A 86 -5.93 -16.33 -32.38
CA ILE A 86 -4.53 -15.99 -32.12
C ILE A 86 -4.10 -16.60 -30.78
N PHE A 87 -4.92 -16.41 -29.74
CA PHE A 87 -4.65 -16.88 -28.39
C PHE A 87 -4.62 -18.42 -28.34
N GLU A 88 -5.63 -19.05 -28.93
CA GLU A 88 -5.71 -20.51 -29.03
C GLU A 88 -4.48 -21.08 -29.76
N LEU A 89 -4.07 -20.47 -30.86
CA LEU A 89 -2.93 -20.92 -31.65
C LEU A 89 -1.61 -20.76 -30.88
N CYS A 90 -1.40 -19.64 -30.20
CA CYS A 90 -0.18 -19.38 -29.42
C CYS A 90 -0.03 -20.38 -28.26
N ILE A 91 -1.12 -20.66 -27.54
CA ILE A 91 -1.12 -21.63 -26.43
C ILE A 91 -0.89 -23.05 -26.97
N THR A 92 -1.59 -23.44 -28.04
CA THR A 92 -1.42 -24.76 -28.66
C THR A 92 0.00 -24.95 -29.21
N ALA A 93 0.58 -23.92 -29.82
CA ALA A 93 1.95 -23.97 -30.32
C ALA A 93 2.97 -24.06 -29.19
N ALA A 94 2.77 -23.34 -28.08
CA ALA A 94 3.62 -23.46 -26.89
C ALA A 94 3.61 -24.88 -26.31
N GLU A 95 2.44 -25.51 -26.22
CA GLU A 95 2.29 -26.90 -25.77
C GLU A 95 3.01 -27.88 -26.71
N LYS A 96 2.90 -27.69 -28.03
CA LYS A 96 3.57 -28.56 -29.01
C LYS A 96 5.09 -28.38 -29.09
N ARG A 97 5.61 -27.18 -28.81
CA ARG A 97 7.05 -26.89 -28.80
C ARG A 97 7.75 -27.39 -27.53
N ASP A 98 7.02 -27.51 -26.43
CA ASP A 98 7.52 -28.12 -25.18
C ASP A 98 6.49 -29.09 -24.58
N PRO A 99 6.36 -30.32 -25.15
CA PRO A 99 5.41 -31.32 -24.68
C PRO A 99 5.74 -31.88 -23.28
N GLN A 100 7.00 -31.79 -22.88
CA GLN A 100 7.48 -32.32 -21.59
C GLN A 100 7.39 -31.28 -20.46
N ASN A 101 6.94 -30.05 -20.74
CA ASN A 101 6.89 -28.94 -19.79
C ASN A 101 8.25 -28.64 -19.13
N ILE A 102 9.35 -28.78 -19.89
CA ILE A 102 10.71 -28.51 -19.43
C ILE A 102 10.84 -27.03 -19.03
N ALA A 103 10.21 -26.13 -19.80
CA ALA A 103 10.17 -24.70 -19.50
C ALA A 103 9.53 -24.40 -18.14
N LEU A 104 8.49 -25.16 -17.76
CA LEU A 104 7.78 -24.97 -16.50
C LEU A 104 8.66 -25.38 -15.31
N TYR A 105 9.42 -26.48 -15.47
CA TYR A 105 10.37 -26.93 -14.45
C TYR A 105 11.49 -25.89 -14.22
N TYR A 106 12.05 -25.38 -15.32
CA TYR A 106 13.04 -24.30 -15.31
C TYR A 106 12.51 -23.05 -14.58
N TYR A 107 11.29 -22.63 -14.92
CA TYR A 107 10.60 -21.51 -14.28
C TYR A 107 10.42 -21.74 -12.77
N ARG A 108 9.86 -22.88 -12.35
CA ARG A 108 9.63 -23.17 -10.92
C ARG A 108 10.91 -23.28 -10.09
N LYS A 109 12.05 -23.56 -10.71
CA LYS A 109 13.38 -23.59 -10.08
C LYS A 109 14.08 -22.24 -9.97
N ASN A 110 13.39 -21.14 -10.25
CA ASN A 110 13.96 -19.79 -10.29
C ASN A 110 15.02 -19.59 -11.38
N GLU A 111 14.83 -20.21 -12.55
CA GLU A 111 15.62 -19.94 -13.76
C GLU A 111 17.13 -20.10 -13.54
N PRO A 112 17.59 -21.30 -13.12
CA PRO A 112 18.99 -21.53 -12.83
C PRO A 112 19.85 -21.35 -14.10
N PRO A 113 20.93 -20.55 -14.07
CA PRO A 113 21.71 -20.23 -15.26
C PRO A 113 22.45 -21.43 -15.86
N GLU A 114 22.57 -22.53 -15.11
CA GLU A 114 23.20 -23.78 -15.55
C GLU A 114 22.27 -24.63 -16.45
N ASP A 115 20.95 -24.42 -16.36
CA ASP A 115 19.97 -25.19 -17.12
C ASP A 115 19.70 -24.57 -18.50
N ILE A 116 20.68 -24.72 -19.40
CA ILE A 116 20.65 -24.20 -20.77
C ILE A 116 19.45 -24.78 -21.55
N GLN A 117 19.12 -26.06 -21.30
CA GLN A 117 17.99 -26.72 -21.95
C GLN A 117 16.66 -26.10 -21.48
N GLY A 118 16.49 -25.91 -20.18
CA GLY A 118 15.35 -25.21 -19.59
C GLY A 118 15.18 -23.79 -20.14
N GLN A 119 16.28 -23.04 -20.19
CA GLN A 119 16.30 -21.68 -20.74
C GLN A 119 15.84 -21.64 -22.20
N HIS A 120 16.31 -22.57 -23.03
CA HIS A 120 15.94 -22.66 -24.44
C HIS A 120 14.42 -22.93 -24.62
N TYR A 121 13.86 -23.91 -23.91
CA TYR A 121 12.42 -24.19 -23.99
C TYR A 121 11.57 -23.06 -23.42
N TYR A 122 12.06 -22.37 -22.39
CA TYR A 122 11.40 -21.18 -21.84
C TYR A 122 11.32 -20.07 -22.88
N GLN A 123 12.43 -19.76 -23.57
CA GLN A 123 12.45 -18.77 -24.66
C GLN A 123 11.50 -19.15 -25.80
N LEU A 124 11.48 -20.42 -26.23
CA LEU A 124 10.56 -20.88 -27.27
C LEU A 124 9.08 -20.66 -26.91
N ARG A 125 8.71 -20.87 -25.64
CA ARG A 125 7.35 -20.58 -25.17
C ARG A 125 7.08 -19.08 -25.10
N THR A 126 8.01 -18.29 -24.59
CA THR A 126 7.89 -16.82 -24.57
C THR A 126 7.69 -16.24 -25.97
N GLU A 127 8.40 -16.77 -26.97
CA GLU A 127 8.23 -16.39 -28.38
C GLU A 127 6.82 -16.70 -28.89
N CYS A 128 6.22 -17.83 -28.51
CA CYS A 128 4.83 -18.14 -28.85
C CYS A 128 3.86 -17.14 -28.25
N TYR A 129 4.04 -16.76 -26.98
CA TYR A 129 3.15 -15.81 -26.32
C TYR A 129 3.34 -14.37 -26.82
N LYS A 130 4.47 -14.05 -27.46
CA LYS A 130 4.74 -12.71 -27.98
C LYS A 130 3.63 -12.21 -28.91
N SER A 131 3.21 -13.03 -29.88
CA SER A 131 2.13 -12.65 -30.81
C SER A 131 0.79 -12.40 -30.10
N MET A 132 0.51 -13.16 -29.03
CA MET A 132 -0.67 -12.96 -28.18
C MET A 132 -0.60 -11.63 -27.41
N LEU A 133 0.56 -11.30 -26.84
CA LEU A 133 0.77 -10.04 -26.11
C LEU A 133 0.80 -8.83 -27.05
N ASP A 134 1.37 -8.98 -28.25
CA ASP A 134 1.37 -7.95 -29.29
C ASP A 134 -0.05 -7.65 -29.77
N CYS A 135 -0.90 -8.68 -29.89
CA CYS A 135 -2.33 -8.50 -30.13
C CYS A 135 -3.00 -7.66 -29.03
N LEU A 136 -2.75 -7.95 -27.75
CA LEU A 136 -3.27 -7.13 -26.64
C LEU A 136 -2.74 -5.70 -26.70
N ASN A 137 -1.46 -5.50 -26.97
CA ASN A 137 -0.85 -4.18 -27.11
C ASN A 137 -1.52 -3.36 -28.20
N ASN A 138 -1.80 -3.97 -29.36
CA ASN A 138 -2.46 -3.31 -30.47
C ASN A 138 -3.90 -2.93 -30.10
N LEU A 139 -4.64 -3.83 -29.45
CA LEU A 139 -6.01 -3.55 -28.99
C LEU A 139 -6.05 -2.42 -27.96
N VAL A 140 -5.12 -2.39 -27.01
CA VAL A 140 -5.04 -1.34 -25.98
C VAL A 140 -4.63 0.02 -26.58
N LYS A 141 -3.70 0.02 -27.56
CA LYS A 141 -3.18 1.25 -28.18
C LYS A 141 -4.08 1.82 -29.27
N THR A 142 -5.07 1.06 -29.77
CA THR A 142 -5.94 1.50 -30.86
C THR A 142 -6.78 2.71 -30.41
N PRO A 143 -6.54 3.92 -30.94
CA PRO A 143 -7.31 5.09 -30.55
C PRO A 143 -8.70 5.02 -31.19
N SER A 144 -9.71 5.54 -30.48
CA SER A 144 -11.13 5.55 -30.84
C SER A 144 -11.44 6.05 -32.26
N TYR A 145 -10.52 6.82 -32.86
CA TYR A 145 -10.65 7.43 -34.18
C TYR A 145 -10.03 6.62 -35.34
N SER A 146 -9.10 5.69 -35.09
CA SER A 146 -8.36 5.01 -36.18
C SER A 146 -9.09 3.81 -36.80
N LEU A 147 -10.15 3.33 -36.17
CA LEU A 147 -11.02 2.28 -36.72
C LEU A 147 -11.97 2.82 -37.81
N ALA A 148 -12.09 4.15 -37.97
CA ALA A 148 -12.92 4.76 -39.01
C ALA A 148 -12.31 4.65 -40.43
N GLN A 149 -11.02 4.33 -40.57
CA GLN A 149 -10.34 4.24 -41.86
C GLN A 149 -10.22 2.82 -42.43
N GLN A 150 -10.43 1.77 -41.62
CA GLN A 150 -10.56 0.41 -42.13
C GLN A 150 -12.02 0.19 -42.57
N LYS A 151 -12.25 0.40 -43.87
CA LYS A 151 -13.52 0.22 -44.57
C LYS A 151 -13.98 -1.24 -44.58
N THR A 152 -14.40 -1.77 -43.42
CA THR A 152 -15.26 -2.94 -43.27
C THR A 152 -15.52 -3.19 -41.80
N SER A 153 -16.81 -3.22 -41.44
CA SER A 153 -17.39 -3.58 -40.13
C SER A 153 -17.44 -2.50 -39.05
N ALA A 154 -18.64 -2.41 -38.45
CA ALA A 154 -19.16 -1.61 -37.35
C ALA A 154 -18.20 -0.68 -36.58
N PHE A 155 -18.69 0.52 -36.24
CA PHE A 155 -18.21 1.29 -35.10
C PHE A 155 -18.11 0.38 -33.87
N ILE A 156 -16.91 -0.09 -33.54
CA ILE A 156 -16.66 -0.78 -32.27
C ILE A 156 -16.54 0.34 -31.24
N SER A 157 -17.55 0.46 -30.37
CA SER A 157 -17.48 1.39 -29.26
C SER A 157 -16.35 1.01 -28.31
N LYS A 158 -15.85 1.98 -27.55
CA LYS A 158 -14.79 1.73 -26.56
C LYS A 158 -15.20 0.63 -25.57
N GLU A 159 -16.48 0.53 -25.21
CA GLU A 159 -16.97 -0.52 -24.32
C GLU A 159 -16.80 -1.92 -24.93
N LYS A 160 -17.14 -2.10 -26.22
CA LYS A 160 -16.99 -3.40 -26.90
C LYS A 160 -15.52 -3.83 -27.00
N LEU A 161 -14.61 -2.89 -27.22
CA LEU A 161 -13.17 -3.18 -27.25
C LEU A 161 -12.67 -3.60 -25.86
N GLU A 162 -13.13 -2.93 -24.80
CA GLU A 162 -12.80 -3.31 -23.42
C GLU A 162 -13.39 -4.68 -23.04
N GLU A 163 -14.62 -4.99 -23.48
CA GLU A 163 -15.24 -6.31 -23.33
C GLU A 163 -14.42 -7.40 -24.03
N GLU A 164 -13.96 -7.15 -25.25
CA GLU A 164 -13.12 -8.08 -26.01
C GLU A 164 -11.77 -8.32 -25.32
N ILE A 165 -11.10 -7.26 -24.86
CA ILE A 165 -9.85 -7.39 -24.08
C ILE A 165 -10.09 -8.21 -22.81
N ASN A 166 -11.17 -7.93 -22.08
CA ASN A 166 -11.51 -8.67 -20.87
C ASN A 166 -11.83 -10.15 -21.17
N TYR A 167 -12.48 -10.44 -22.29
CA TYR A 167 -12.74 -11.80 -22.77
C TYR A 167 -11.44 -12.55 -23.05
N LEU A 168 -10.51 -11.93 -23.79
CA LEU A 168 -9.20 -12.52 -24.11
C LEU A 168 -8.33 -12.76 -22.87
N ILE A 169 -8.34 -11.84 -21.90
CA ILE A 169 -7.67 -12.03 -20.61
C ILE A 169 -8.26 -13.25 -19.88
N ARG A 170 -9.59 -13.35 -19.81
CA ARG A 170 -10.26 -14.51 -19.19
C ARG A 170 -9.95 -15.82 -19.91
N TYR A 171 -9.82 -15.78 -21.24
CA TYR A 171 -9.43 -16.95 -22.04
C TYR A 171 -8.08 -17.52 -21.59
N VAL A 172 -7.05 -16.67 -21.42
CA VAL A 172 -5.74 -17.11 -20.93
C VAL A 172 -5.78 -17.58 -19.48
N VAL A 173 -6.52 -16.88 -18.61
CA VAL A 173 -6.64 -17.26 -17.18
C VAL A 173 -7.31 -18.61 -17.01
N ASN A 174 -8.26 -18.96 -17.88
CA ASN A 174 -8.90 -20.28 -17.90
C ASN A 174 -8.03 -21.37 -18.55
N SER A 175 -6.94 -21.00 -19.22
CA SER A 175 -6.00 -21.96 -19.80
C SER A 175 -5.22 -22.68 -18.70
N LYS A 176 -4.84 -23.94 -18.95
CA LYS A 176 -4.03 -24.75 -18.02
C LYS A 176 -2.54 -24.40 -18.04
N ASP A 177 -2.13 -23.50 -18.93
CA ASP A 177 -0.73 -23.16 -19.15
C ASP A 177 -0.28 -22.06 -18.19
N GLU A 178 0.43 -22.46 -17.13
CA GLU A 178 0.97 -21.55 -16.11
C GLU A 178 1.89 -20.48 -16.73
N LEU A 179 2.69 -20.82 -17.76
CA LEU A 179 3.65 -19.88 -18.35
C LEU A 179 2.97 -18.84 -19.24
N ALA A 180 1.86 -19.20 -19.89
CA ALA A 180 1.03 -18.25 -20.61
C ALA A 180 0.41 -17.23 -19.65
N GLN A 181 -0.11 -17.69 -18.50
CA GLN A 181 -0.66 -16.82 -17.47
C GLN A 181 0.40 -15.89 -16.87
N VAL A 182 1.59 -16.40 -16.57
CA VAL A 182 2.72 -15.60 -16.09
C VAL A 182 3.12 -14.51 -17.09
N SER A 183 3.19 -14.86 -18.38
CA SER A 183 3.50 -13.88 -19.44
C SER A 183 2.44 -12.80 -19.53
N LEU A 184 1.17 -13.16 -19.36
CA LEU A 184 0.07 -12.21 -19.26
C LEU A 184 0.17 -11.33 -18.01
N PHE A 185 0.48 -11.88 -16.84
CA PHE A 185 0.62 -11.10 -15.61
C PHE A 185 1.76 -10.07 -15.72
N ASN A 186 2.91 -10.47 -16.27
CA ASN A 186 4.03 -9.56 -16.56
C ASN A 186 3.58 -8.41 -17.47
N TRP A 187 2.83 -8.72 -18.53
CA TRP A 187 2.28 -7.72 -19.44
C TRP A 187 1.29 -6.79 -18.73
N MET A 188 0.41 -7.32 -17.87
CA MET A 188 -0.57 -6.52 -17.13
C MET A 188 0.09 -5.54 -16.16
N VAL A 189 1.11 -5.98 -15.40
CA VAL A 189 1.88 -5.09 -14.52
C VAL A 189 2.60 -4.01 -15.32
N SER A 190 3.23 -4.37 -16.45
CA SER A 190 3.98 -3.43 -17.28
C SER A 190 3.10 -2.36 -17.95
N ASN A 191 1.81 -2.66 -18.19
CA ASN A 191 0.86 -1.75 -18.84
C ASN A 191 -0.10 -1.05 -17.86
N GLY A 192 0.10 -1.17 -16.54
CA GLY A 192 -0.74 -0.48 -15.55
C GLY A 192 -2.14 -1.09 -15.37
N PHE A 193 -2.30 -2.40 -15.60
CA PHE A 193 -3.54 -3.15 -15.38
C PHE A 193 -3.58 -3.81 -13.99
N GLU A 194 -2.90 -3.26 -12.98
CA GLU A 194 -2.78 -3.83 -11.63
C GLU A 194 -4.14 -4.10 -10.98
N LYS A 195 -5.07 -3.13 -11.10
CA LYS A 195 -6.41 -3.26 -10.53
C LYS A 195 -7.17 -4.44 -11.11
N LYS A 196 -7.03 -4.69 -12.42
CA LYS A 196 -7.67 -5.84 -13.08
C LYS A 196 -6.97 -7.14 -12.71
N LEU A 197 -5.64 -7.15 -12.64
CA LEU A 197 -4.83 -8.31 -12.26
C LEU A 197 -5.27 -8.89 -10.92
N VAL A 198 -5.51 -8.03 -9.92
CA VAL A 198 -5.98 -8.40 -8.58
C VAL A 198 -7.31 -9.17 -8.61
N THR A 199 -8.21 -8.82 -9.53
CA THR A 199 -9.55 -9.41 -9.64
C THR A 199 -9.59 -10.75 -10.38
N LEU A 200 -8.46 -11.19 -10.94
CA LEU A 200 -8.40 -12.44 -11.69
C LEU A 200 -8.46 -13.64 -10.75
N ASP A 201 -9.33 -14.59 -11.05
CA ASP A 201 -9.40 -15.86 -10.34
C ASP A 201 -8.44 -16.88 -10.95
N SER A 202 -7.14 -16.64 -10.75
CA SER A 202 -6.09 -17.61 -11.10
C SER A 202 -5.53 -18.25 -9.83
N THR A 203 -5.24 -19.55 -9.91
CA THR A 203 -4.53 -20.31 -8.88
C THR A 203 -3.01 -20.05 -8.89
N PHE A 204 -2.48 -19.54 -10.00
CA PHE A 204 -1.03 -19.31 -10.18
C PHE A 204 -0.60 -17.89 -9.82
N LEU A 205 -1.54 -16.95 -9.68
CA LEU A 205 -1.25 -15.54 -9.40
C LEU A 205 -0.51 -15.35 -8.06
N GLU A 206 -0.91 -16.08 -7.00
CA GLU A 206 -0.25 -16.03 -5.68
C GLU A 206 1.24 -16.40 -5.79
N PHE A 207 1.53 -17.53 -6.43
CA PHE A 207 2.91 -17.99 -6.64
C PHE A 207 3.71 -17.01 -7.50
N TYR A 208 3.10 -16.48 -8.55
CA TYR A 208 3.72 -15.46 -9.41
C TYR A 208 4.12 -14.21 -8.62
N LEU A 209 3.22 -13.63 -7.83
CA LEU A 209 3.48 -12.39 -7.09
C LEU A 209 4.59 -12.57 -6.04
N ILE A 210 4.55 -13.67 -5.27
CA ILE A 210 5.60 -13.98 -4.28
C ILE A 210 6.96 -14.14 -4.97
N ARG A 211 6.99 -14.85 -6.11
CA ARG A 211 8.24 -15.06 -6.82
C ARG A 211 8.79 -13.78 -7.45
N GLN A 212 7.93 -12.96 -8.05
CA GLN A 212 8.36 -11.68 -8.61
C GLN A 212 8.90 -10.75 -7.53
N TYR A 213 8.31 -10.77 -6.34
CA TYR A 213 8.84 -10.06 -5.18
C TYR A 213 10.29 -10.49 -4.86
N GLU A 214 10.57 -11.79 -4.77
CA GLU A 214 11.93 -12.29 -4.48
C GLU A 214 12.93 -11.95 -5.60
N ASN A 215 12.51 -12.03 -6.86
CA ASN A 215 13.41 -11.84 -8.01
C ASN A 215 13.67 -10.36 -8.37
N GLN A 216 12.69 -9.47 -8.23
CA GLN A 216 12.76 -8.07 -8.65
C GLN A 216 13.23 -7.15 -7.52
N SER A 217 14.34 -7.51 -6.86
CA SER A 217 14.93 -6.72 -5.76
C SER A 217 13.96 -6.37 -4.62
N LYS A 218 12.99 -7.26 -4.32
CA LYS A 218 12.00 -7.04 -3.27
C LYS A 218 11.16 -5.78 -3.47
N ASN A 219 10.80 -5.49 -4.72
CA ASN A 219 9.93 -4.36 -5.07
C ASN A 219 8.56 -4.47 -4.38
N ARG A 220 8.18 -3.43 -3.63
CA ARG A 220 6.96 -3.37 -2.81
C ARG A 220 5.66 -3.59 -3.61
N ILE A 221 5.65 -3.21 -4.89
CA ILE A 221 4.46 -3.29 -5.76
C ILE A 221 3.86 -4.70 -5.77
N TYR A 222 4.70 -5.74 -5.75
CA TYR A 222 4.22 -7.12 -5.78
C TYR A 222 3.52 -7.55 -4.48
N LEU A 223 3.98 -7.07 -3.33
CA LEU A 223 3.29 -7.29 -2.06
C LEU A 223 2.00 -6.48 -1.98
N ASP A 224 1.99 -5.25 -2.53
CA ASP A 224 0.79 -4.43 -2.65
C ASP A 224 -0.29 -5.11 -3.51
N LEU A 225 0.11 -5.71 -4.62
CA LEU A 225 -0.76 -6.53 -5.46
C LEU A 225 -1.26 -7.78 -4.72
N LEU A 226 -0.39 -8.42 -3.94
CA LEU A 226 -0.68 -9.67 -3.25
C LEU A 226 -1.73 -9.49 -2.16
N TRP A 227 -1.59 -8.50 -1.27
CA TRP A 227 -2.60 -8.28 -0.23
C TRP A 227 -3.95 -7.88 -0.82
N ARG A 228 -3.96 -7.07 -1.88
CA ARG A 228 -5.19 -6.71 -2.60
C ARG A 228 -5.86 -7.93 -3.23
N HIS A 229 -5.07 -8.87 -3.75
CA HIS A 229 -5.60 -10.12 -4.28
C HIS A 229 -6.25 -10.99 -3.20
N TYR A 230 -5.61 -11.09 -2.03
CA TYR A 230 -6.21 -11.79 -0.89
C TYR A 230 -7.49 -11.10 -0.38
N ASP A 231 -7.52 -9.77 -0.34
CA ASP A 231 -8.70 -9.00 0.02
C ASP A 231 -9.87 -9.28 -0.95
N TYR A 232 -9.59 -9.28 -2.26
CA TYR A 232 -10.57 -9.65 -3.28
C TYR A 232 -11.09 -11.09 -3.12
N LYS A 233 -10.21 -12.05 -2.81
CA LYS A 233 -10.58 -13.44 -2.51
C LYS A 233 -11.22 -13.64 -1.12
N LYS A 234 -11.35 -12.56 -0.33
CA LYS A 234 -11.85 -12.59 1.06
C LYS A 234 -11.00 -13.43 2.02
N ASP A 235 -9.72 -13.65 1.69
CA ASP A 235 -8.75 -14.26 2.60
C ASP A 235 -8.06 -13.17 3.42
N TYR A 236 -8.83 -12.55 4.31
CA TYR A 236 -8.37 -11.37 5.05
C TYR A 236 -7.21 -11.65 6.01
N ILE A 237 -7.04 -12.91 6.46
CA ILE A 237 -5.91 -13.29 7.33
C ILE A 237 -4.61 -13.24 6.54
N LYS A 238 -4.58 -13.81 5.34
CA LYS A 238 -3.39 -13.71 4.48
C LYS A 238 -3.13 -12.26 4.06
N ALA A 239 -4.17 -11.49 3.72
CA ALA A 239 -4.03 -10.07 3.40
C ALA A 239 -3.36 -9.29 4.54
N SER A 240 -3.84 -9.47 5.77
CA SER A 240 -3.27 -8.84 6.96
C SER A 240 -1.80 -9.22 7.19
N LYS A 241 -1.45 -10.51 7.06
CA LYS A 241 -0.05 -10.96 7.20
C LYS A 241 0.91 -10.28 6.21
N VAL A 242 0.47 -10.09 4.97
CA VAL A 242 1.27 -9.38 3.96
C VAL A 242 1.40 -7.89 4.32
N LEU A 243 0.33 -7.25 4.80
CA LEU A 243 0.34 -5.86 5.26
C LEU A 243 1.26 -5.64 6.47
N ILE A 244 1.27 -6.57 7.43
CA ILE A 244 2.21 -6.55 8.57
C ILE A 244 3.65 -6.67 8.07
N THR A 245 3.90 -7.59 7.13
CA THR A 245 5.23 -7.76 6.52
C THR A 245 5.68 -6.49 5.79
N LEU A 246 4.77 -5.77 5.14
CA LEU A 246 5.03 -4.48 4.50
C LEU A 246 5.37 -3.39 5.52
N ALA A 247 4.65 -3.33 6.64
CA ALA A 247 4.88 -2.35 7.70
C ALA A 247 6.20 -2.57 8.45
N GLU A 248 6.59 -3.83 8.69
CA GLU A 248 7.79 -4.20 9.47
C GLU A 248 9.08 -4.15 8.65
N LYS A 249 8.98 -4.04 7.32
CA LYS A 249 10.16 -4.06 6.44
C LYS A 249 11.04 -2.83 6.67
N GLU A 250 12.31 -3.08 6.98
CA GLU A 250 13.34 -2.05 7.03
C GLU A 250 13.64 -1.57 5.61
N SER A 251 13.39 -0.31 5.32
CA SER A 251 13.65 0.30 4.01
C SER A 251 13.75 1.80 4.18
N ALA A 252 14.97 2.35 4.06
CA ALA A 252 15.25 3.75 4.32
C ALA A 252 14.65 4.72 3.27
N THR A 253 14.23 4.24 2.10
CA THR A 253 13.86 5.12 0.97
C THR A 253 12.61 4.68 0.19
N SER A 254 11.97 3.56 0.54
CA SER A 254 10.82 3.05 -0.24
C SER A 254 9.50 3.04 0.50
N ILE A 255 9.47 3.18 1.82
CA ILE A 255 8.24 3.22 2.61
C ILE A 255 8.45 4.27 3.70
N SER A 256 7.56 5.24 3.78
CA SER A 256 7.54 6.25 4.84
C SER A 256 6.87 5.70 6.11
N LEU A 257 7.16 6.30 7.26
CA LEU A 257 6.54 5.95 8.53
C LEU A 257 5.01 6.05 8.47
N ARG A 258 4.49 7.07 7.79
CA ARG A 258 3.05 7.24 7.55
C ARG A 258 2.45 6.09 6.74
N GLU A 259 3.10 5.67 5.65
CA GLU A 259 2.67 4.50 4.88
C GLU A 259 2.68 3.22 5.74
N ARG A 260 3.63 3.07 6.67
CA ARG A 260 3.65 1.93 7.62
C ARG A 260 2.46 1.94 8.57
N VAL A 261 2.11 3.11 9.12
CA VAL A 261 0.91 3.28 9.96
C VAL A 261 -0.36 2.95 9.16
N GLU A 262 -0.41 3.35 7.88
CA GLU A 262 -1.51 3.02 6.98
C GLU A 262 -1.61 1.50 6.73
N TYR A 263 -0.49 0.82 6.49
CA TYR A 263 -0.46 -0.64 6.35
C TYR A 263 -0.93 -1.37 7.61
N LEU A 264 -0.49 -0.94 8.80
CA LEU A 264 -0.97 -1.50 10.08
C LEU A 264 -2.48 -1.27 10.24
N THR A 265 -2.96 -0.08 9.90
CA THR A 265 -4.40 0.26 9.96
C THR A 265 -5.21 -0.64 9.02
N GLN A 266 -4.74 -0.83 7.79
CA GLN A 266 -5.38 -1.74 6.83
C GLN A 266 -5.33 -3.20 7.29
N ALA A 267 -4.23 -3.63 7.91
CA ALA A 267 -4.10 -4.98 8.46
C ALA A 267 -5.14 -5.25 9.55
N ILE A 268 -5.36 -4.29 10.45
CA ILE A 268 -6.38 -4.36 11.50
C ILE A 268 -7.79 -4.40 10.89
N VAL A 269 -8.07 -3.58 9.87
CA VAL A 269 -9.36 -3.60 9.17
C VAL A 269 -9.61 -4.97 8.54
N ALA A 270 -8.63 -5.53 7.83
CA ALA A 270 -8.74 -6.85 7.23
C ALA A 270 -9.05 -7.94 8.27
N LEU A 271 -8.33 -7.97 9.40
CA LEU A 271 -8.59 -8.94 10.46
C LEU A 271 -9.99 -8.79 11.07
N ASN A 272 -10.46 -7.56 11.29
CA ASN A 272 -11.83 -7.31 11.75
C ASN A 272 -12.87 -7.81 10.75
N SER A 273 -12.64 -7.64 9.45
CA SER A 273 -13.50 -8.13 8.37
C SER A 273 -13.57 -9.66 8.30
N SER A 274 -12.60 -10.38 8.87
CA SER A 274 -12.64 -11.84 8.95
C SER A 274 -13.73 -12.39 9.88
N GLN A 275 -14.21 -11.59 10.85
CA GLN A 275 -15.20 -11.96 11.87
C GLN A 275 -14.88 -13.24 12.68
N LYS A 276 -13.61 -13.71 12.67
CA LYS A 276 -13.20 -14.91 13.40
C LYS A 276 -12.78 -14.54 14.82
N SER A 277 -13.32 -15.24 15.81
CA SER A 277 -13.00 -15.02 17.23
C SER A 277 -11.54 -15.31 17.58
N SER A 278 -10.87 -16.19 16.82
CA SER A 278 -9.46 -16.58 17.04
C SER A 278 -8.45 -15.46 16.80
N VAL A 279 -8.88 -14.34 16.20
CA VAL A 279 -8.00 -13.26 15.73
C VAL A 279 -8.04 -12.06 16.69
N LYS A 280 -8.86 -12.10 17.75
CA LYS A 280 -9.02 -10.98 18.68
C LYS A 280 -7.71 -10.57 19.36
N ASP A 281 -6.91 -11.55 19.77
CA ASP A 281 -5.63 -11.29 20.43
C ASP A 281 -4.62 -10.68 19.45
N GLU A 282 -4.58 -11.17 18.20
CA GLU A 282 -3.75 -10.61 17.13
C GLU A 282 -4.17 -9.17 16.77
N ILE A 283 -5.47 -8.87 16.79
CA ILE A 283 -5.98 -7.50 16.60
C ILE A 283 -5.56 -6.59 17.75
N ALA A 284 -5.63 -7.06 19.01
CA ALA A 284 -5.20 -6.27 20.16
C ALA A 284 -3.70 -5.95 20.06
N GLU A 285 -2.88 -6.95 19.78
CA GLU A 285 -1.44 -6.79 19.58
C GLU A 285 -1.09 -5.82 18.44
N LEU A 286 -1.80 -5.90 17.30
CA LEU A 286 -1.60 -4.97 16.20
C LEU A 286 -2.05 -3.54 16.52
N ASN A 287 -3.09 -3.36 17.33
CA ASN A 287 -3.47 -2.03 17.81
C ASN A 287 -2.37 -1.45 18.69
N ASP A 288 -1.80 -2.23 19.62
CA ASP A 288 -0.68 -1.78 20.45
C ASP A 288 0.53 -1.39 19.57
N ARG A 289 0.87 -2.19 18.56
CA ARG A 289 1.94 -1.86 17.60
C ARG A 289 1.63 -0.58 16.80
N LYS A 290 0.39 -0.40 16.35
CA LYS A 290 -0.05 0.81 15.63
C LYS A 290 0.06 2.04 16.52
N ASP A 291 -0.32 1.94 17.79
CA ASP A 291 -0.23 3.05 18.74
C ASP A 291 1.24 3.44 19.00
N VAL A 292 2.15 2.46 19.07
CA VAL A 292 3.61 2.72 19.12
C VAL A 292 4.12 3.38 17.84
N ALA A 293 3.64 2.94 16.66
CA ALA A 293 4.00 3.57 15.39
C ALA A 293 3.49 5.02 15.27
N LEU A 294 2.29 5.31 15.78
CA LEU A 294 1.75 6.67 15.86
C LEU A 294 2.56 7.55 16.82
N LEU A 295 2.98 7.00 17.96
CA LEU A 295 3.89 7.70 18.86
C LEU A 295 5.22 8.02 18.16
N GLN A 296 5.78 7.07 17.42
CA GLN A 296 6.99 7.25 16.63
C GLN A 296 6.83 8.36 15.59
N GLU A 297 5.67 8.44 14.92
CA GLU A 297 5.37 9.50 13.95
C GLU A 297 5.36 10.87 14.62
N ARG A 298 4.74 11.00 15.79
CA ARG A 298 4.75 12.27 16.55
C ARG A 298 6.17 12.66 16.99
N ILE A 299 6.99 11.71 17.42
CA ILE A 299 8.41 11.97 17.74
C ILE A 299 9.16 12.49 16.50
N PHE A 300 8.95 11.85 15.35
CA PHE A 300 9.54 12.28 14.07
C PHE A 300 9.12 13.72 13.71
N GLU A 301 7.84 14.05 13.85
CA GLU A 301 7.32 15.40 13.58
C GLU A 301 7.93 16.45 14.52
N GLU A 302 8.07 16.15 15.81
CA GLU A 302 8.67 17.08 16.77
C GLU A 302 10.16 17.29 16.53
N LEU A 303 10.92 16.24 16.23
CA LEU A 303 12.31 16.40 15.83
C LEU A 303 12.43 17.29 14.59
N GLY A 304 11.48 17.20 13.67
CA GLY A 304 11.39 18.06 12.49
C GLY A 304 11.19 19.55 12.79
N LYS A 305 10.65 19.90 13.96
CA LYS A 305 10.41 21.28 14.43
C LYS A 305 11.61 21.88 15.17
N ILE A 306 12.59 21.08 15.59
CA ILE A 306 13.77 21.55 16.34
C ILE A 306 14.71 22.29 15.39
N GLU A 307 15.05 23.53 15.75
CA GLU A 307 15.98 24.41 15.05
C GLU A 307 17.11 24.84 16.00
N PRO A 308 18.39 24.86 15.56
CA PRO A 308 18.87 24.49 14.23
C PRO A 308 18.93 22.97 14.03
N ARG A 309 18.69 22.51 12.80
CA ARG A 309 18.78 21.08 12.44
C ARG A 309 20.23 20.61 12.43
N THR A 310 20.64 19.97 13.52
CA THR A 310 21.94 19.30 13.64
C THR A 310 21.97 18.00 12.84
N GLU A 311 23.18 17.52 12.50
CA GLU A 311 23.37 16.23 11.81
C GLU A 311 22.75 15.07 12.58
N ALA A 312 22.86 15.09 13.92
CA ALA A 312 22.24 14.10 14.80
C ALA A 312 20.70 14.05 14.70
N ILE A 313 20.04 15.20 14.48
CA ILE A 313 18.58 15.26 14.29
C ILE A 313 18.22 14.66 12.93
N GLN A 314 18.97 15.00 11.87
CA GLN A 314 18.71 14.46 10.53
C GLN A 314 18.90 12.95 10.47
N GLU A 315 19.95 12.43 11.11
CA GLU A 315 20.19 10.99 11.24
C GLU A 315 19.05 10.31 12.00
N ALA A 316 18.63 10.87 13.15
CA ALA A 316 17.52 10.34 13.94
C ALA A 316 16.20 10.32 13.15
N MET A 317 15.90 11.37 12.38
CA MET A 317 14.73 11.40 11.50
C MET A 317 14.80 10.31 10.43
N GLY A 318 15.95 10.12 9.78
CA GLY A 318 16.14 9.05 8.81
C GLY A 318 15.97 7.66 9.42
N LEU A 319 16.46 7.47 10.65
CA LEU A 319 16.28 6.23 11.41
C LEU A 319 14.80 5.97 11.73
N LEU A 320 14.08 6.98 12.25
CA LEU A 320 12.65 6.88 12.55
C LEU A 320 11.80 6.61 11.30
N ASP A 321 12.19 7.11 10.14
CA ASP A 321 11.48 6.85 8.88
C ASP A 321 11.86 5.52 8.21
N SER A 322 12.91 4.84 8.69
CA SER A 322 13.43 3.62 8.05
C SER A 322 12.75 2.32 8.50
N ARG A 323 12.20 2.29 9.72
CA ARG A 323 11.62 1.10 10.36
C ARG A 323 10.74 1.45 11.56
N LEU A 324 9.94 0.50 12.03
CA LEU A 324 9.20 0.61 13.29
C LEU A 324 10.09 0.20 14.47
N TYR A 325 10.08 1.00 15.52
CA TYR A 325 10.81 0.74 16.76
C TYR A 325 9.89 0.21 17.85
N ASP A 326 10.45 -0.58 18.75
CA ASP A 326 9.79 -0.92 20.00
C ASP A 326 9.78 0.29 20.95
N ILE A 327 8.84 0.29 21.90
CA ILE A 327 8.62 1.40 22.83
C ILE A 327 9.85 1.71 23.70
N THR A 328 10.65 0.69 24.02
CA THR A 328 11.85 0.84 24.85
C THR A 328 12.97 1.56 24.08
N LYS A 329 13.19 1.22 22.82
CA LYS A 329 14.13 1.94 21.95
C LYS A 329 13.67 3.36 21.67
N LEU A 330 12.37 3.58 21.44
CA LEU A 330 11.82 4.94 21.32
C LEU A 330 12.16 5.80 22.54
N PHE A 331 12.12 5.21 23.73
CA PHE A 331 12.51 5.90 24.96
C PHE A 331 14.00 6.26 24.97
N TYR A 332 14.90 5.28 24.89
CA TYR A 332 16.32 5.52 25.11
C TYR A 332 17.04 6.17 23.92
N GLU A 333 16.73 5.76 22.69
CA GLU A 333 17.46 6.20 21.48
C GLU A 333 16.98 7.57 20.99
N PHE A 334 15.74 7.96 21.31
CA PHE A 334 15.12 9.19 20.81
C PHE A 334 14.60 10.10 21.93
N ALA A 335 13.62 9.66 22.72
CA ALA A 335 12.96 10.56 23.67
C ALA A 335 13.91 11.06 24.77
N GLU A 336 14.78 10.19 25.30
CA GLU A 336 15.82 10.55 26.28
C GLU A 336 16.91 11.41 25.64
N LYS A 337 17.43 10.97 24.50
CA LYS A 337 18.54 11.62 23.79
C LYS A 337 18.24 13.06 23.36
N PHE A 338 17.01 13.35 22.96
CA PHE A 338 16.57 14.67 22.50
C PHE A 338 15.71 15.41 23.53
N GLU A 339 15.68 14.93 24.78
CA GLU A 339 14.97 15.57 25.91
C GLU A 339 13.48 15.84 25.65
N LEU A 340 12.82 14.90 24.97
CA LEU A 340 11.42 15.00 24.54
C LEU A 340 10.46 14.55 25.66
N SER A 341 10.36 15.31 26.74
CA SER A 341 9.65 14.91 27.97
C SER A 341 8.15 14.59 27.79
N GLN A 342 7.46 15.26 26.85
CA GLN A 342 6.08 14.92 26.49
C GLN A 342 5.97 13.45 26.01
N TYR A 343 6.94 12.99 25.23
CA TYR A 343 6.96 11.65 24.67
C TYR A 343 7.48 10.62 25.66
N LYS A 344 8.38 11.01 26.59
CA LYS A 344 8.74 10.17 27.75
C LYS A 344 7.50 9.82 28.58
N LEU A 345 6.65 10.81 28.86
CA LEU A 345 5.39 10.59 29.59
C LEU A 345 4.41 9.73 28.79
N ALA A 346 4.26 9.98 27.49
CA ALA A 346 3.39 9.17 26.62
C ALA A 346 3.83 7.70 26.60
N ILE A 347 5.15 7.46 26.53
CA ILE A 347 5.73 6.12 26.62
C ILE A 347 5.39 5.45 27.96
N PHE A 348 5.53 6.17 29.08
CA PHE A 348 5.19 5.63 30.41
C PHE A 348 3.73 5.21 30.50
N LYS A 349 2.81 6.04 29.98
CA LYS A 349 1.38 5.70 29.92
C LYS A 349 1.12 4.44 29.08
N MET A 350 1.70 4.37 27.89
CA MET A 350 1.51 3.24 26.97
C MET A 350 2.10 1.93 27.53
N SER A 351 3.22 2.01 28.23
CA SER A 351 3.89 0.87 28.85
C SER A 351 3.37 0.54 30.26
N ARG A 352 2.39 1.31 30.78
CA ARG A 352 1.80 1.18 32.11
C ARG A 352 2.83 1.27 33.25
N HIS A 353 3.84 2.12 33.08
CA HIS A 353 4.84 2.39 34.11
C HIS A 353 4.33 3.49 35.06
N GLU A 354 4.05 3.11 36.31
CA GLU A 354 3.37 3.96 37.30
C GLU A 354 4.32 4.59 38.34
N ASP A 355 5.58 4.92 37.98
CA ASP A 355 6.51 5.55 38.93
C ASP A 355 6.20 7.06 39.10
N PRO A 356 5.65 7.49 40.26
CA PRO A 356 5.24 8.87 40.45
C PRO A 356 6.41 9.85 40.37
N ASN A 357 7.62 9.45 40.78
CA ASN A 357 8.78 10.35 40.75
C ASN A 357 9.15 10.72 39.32
N PHE A 358 9.19 9.74 38.41
CA PHE A 358 9.47 10.01 37.00
C PHE A 358 8.35 10.80 36.33
N ILE A 359 7.08 10.47 36.62
CA ILE A 359 5.92 11.21 36.10
C ILE A 359 6.00 12.68 36.53
N GLU A 360 6.29 12.95 37.81
CA GLU A 360 6.49 14.30 38.33
C GLU A 360 7.67 15.02 37.65
N ILE A 361 8.80 14.33 37.44
CA ILE A 361 9.98 14.88 36.75
C ILE A 361 9.61 15.25 35.31
N PHE A 362 8.92 14.38 34.58
CA PHE A 362 8.53 14.63 33.20
C PHE A 362 7.56 15.81 33.09
N TRP A 363 6.59 15.94 33.99
CA TRP A 363 5.70 17.09 34.00
C TRP A 363 6.42 18.41 34.29
N LYS A 364 7.36 18.43 35.25
CA LYS A 364 8.22 19.61 35.49
C LYS A 364 8.99 19.99 34.23
N GLN A 365 9.57 19.00 33.54
CA GLN A 365 10.30 19.24 32.29
C GLN A 365 9.38 19.69 31.15
N ILE A 366 8.18 19.13 31.01
CA ILE A 366 7.19 19.57 30.00
C ILE A 366 6.86 21.04 30.20
N VAL A 367 6.52 21.44 31.43
CA VAL A 367 6.19 22.83 31.75
C VAL A 367 7.38 23.76 31.50
N ALA A 368 8.59 23.35 31.87
CA ALA A 368 9.81 24.12 31.62
C ALA A 368 10.11 24.25 30.11
N ASN A 369 10.06 23.15 29.36
CA ASN A 369 10.36 23.12 27.93
C ASN A 369 9.35 23.96 27.13
N GLU A 370 8.05 23.87 27.43
CA GLU A 370 7.03 24.69 26.76
C GLU A 370 7.19 26.18 27.12
N ASN A 371 7.56 26.48 28.36
CA ASN A 371 7.90 27.85 28.76
C ASN A 371 9.12 28.38 28.00
N ASP A 372 10.17 27.56 27.82
CA ASP A 372 11.42 27.97 27.20
C ASP A 372 11.31 28.11 25.67
N LYS A 373 10.52 27.26 25.00
CA LYS A 373 10.21 27.38 23.56
C LYS A 373 9.61 28.73 23.18
N LEU A 374 8.91 29.35 24.13
CA LEU A 374 8.22 30.63 23.96
C LEU A 374 9.08 31.85 24.36
N ASN A 375 10.36 31.66 24.74
CA ASN A 375 11.33 32.74 24.98
C ASN A 375 11.81 33.42 23.68
N ARG A 376 10.87 34.01 22.93
CA ARG A 376 11.17 34.74 21.70
C ARG A 376 11.08 36.25 21.96
N PRO A 377 12.06 37.06 21.50
CA PRO A 377 12.11 38.49 21.79
C PRO A 377 10.94 39.30 21.20
N ASP A 378 10.27 38.77 20.16
CA ASP A 378 9.22 39.47 19.41
C ASP A 378 7.79 39.18 19.92
N MET A 379 7.63 38.36 20.96
CA MET A 379 6.33 37.86 21.41
C MET A 379 5.70 38.76 22.49
N LYS A 380 4.43 39.15 22.31
CA LYS A 380 3.73 39.95 23.33
C LYS A 380 3.40 39.10 24.56
N PRO A 381 3.41 39.67 25.78
CA PRO A 381 3.07 38.93 27.00
C PRO A 381 1.68 38.27 27.00
N SER A 382 0.69 38.89 26.34
CA SER A 382 -0.66 38.32 26.21
C SER A 382 -0.70 37.10 25.29
N ASP A 383 0.05 37.14 24.18
CA ASP A 383 0.12 36.03 23.22
C ASP A 383 0.88 34.86 23.86
N LEU A 384 1.97 35.15 24.60
CA LEU A 384 2.75 34.19 25.37
C LEU A 384 1.88 33.43 26.39
N LYS A 385 1.08 34.17 27.16
CA LYS A 385 0.14 33.63 28.15
C LYS A 385 -0.87 32.67 27.51
N HIS A 386 -1.41 33.05 26.35
CA HIS A 386 -2.40 32.26 25.63
C HIS A 386 -1.76 31.00 25.03
N GLU A 387 -0.63 31.13 24.33
CA GLU A 387 0.03 30.00 23.66
C GLU A 387 0.56 28.96 24.67
N LEU A 388 1.15 29.40 25.79
CA LEU A 388 1.56 28.48 26.85
C LEU A 388 0.37 27.73 27.44
N ALA A 389 -0.77 28.42 27.63
CA ALA A 389 -1.99 27.78 28.12
C ALA A 389 -2.53 26.76 27.11
N GLU A 390 -2.57 27.08 25.81
CA GLU A 390 -3.00 26.13 24.77
C GLU A 390 -2.11 24.89 24.72
N ASN A 391 -0.78 25.06 24.74
CA ASN A 391 0.15 23.95 24.65
C ASN A 391 0.02 23.00 25.84
N ILE A 392 -0.01 23.54 27.07
CA ILE A 392 -0.20 22.73 28.28
C ILE A 392 -1.58 22.07 28.27
N ILE A 393 -2.64 22.77 27.83
CA ILE A 393 -3.98 22.18 27.75
C ILE A 393 -4.02 21.04 26.74
N LEU A 394 -3.39 21.20 25.58
CA LEU A 394 -3.33 20.17 24.55
C LEU A 394 -2.67 18.90 25.07
N ILE A 395 -1.55 19.03 25.79
CA ILE A 395 -0.84 17.90 26.38
C ILE A 395 -1.65 17.29 27.54
N ALA A 396 -2.19 18.12 28.43
CA ALA A 396 -2.92 17.67 29.62
C ALA A 396 -4.17 16.85 29.26
N LYS A 397 -4.88 17.19 28.19
CA LYS A 397 -6.09 16.49 27.74
C LYS A 397 -5.91 14.97 27.60
N ASP A 398 -4.73 14.52 27.20
CA ASP A 398 -4.45 13.10 27.05
C ASP A 398 -4.32 12.35 28.40
N TYR A 399 -4.22 13.05 29.53
CA TYR A 399 -3.93 12.46 30.85
C TYR A 399 -4.96 12.78 31.94
N ILE A 400 -5.91 13.70 31.71
CA ILE A 400 -6.90 14.14 32.71
C ILE A 400 -7.65 12.96 33.35
N ASP A 401 -8.03 11.98 32.54
CA ASP A 401 -8.84 10.84 32.98
C ASP A 401 -8.05 9.79 33.81
N ASP A 402 -6.73 9.93 33.88
CA ASP A 402 -5.85 8.98 34.56
C ASP A 402 -4.99 9.68 35.63
N GLU A 403 -5.53 9.70 36.86
CA GLU A 403 -4.92 10.38 38.01
C GLU A 403 -3.47 9.96 38.27
N LYS A 404 -3.08 8.75 37.87
CA LYS A 404 -1.72 8.23 38.05
C LYS A 404 -0.69 8.98 37.20
N TYR A 405 -1.09 9.42 36.01
CA TYR A 405 -0.22 10.15 35.08
C TYR A 405 -0.47 11.66 35.09
N PHE A 406 -1.41 12.14 35.90
CA PHE A 406 -1.77 13.56 35.99
C PHE A 406 -1.62 14.10 37.43
N PRO A 407 -0.39 14.47 37.85
CA PRO A 407 -0.11 14.96 39.19
C PRO A 407 -0.59 16.41 39.35
N LEU A 408 -1.90 16.60 39.57
CA LEU A 408 -2.56 17.92 39.63
C LEU A 408 -1.90 18.88 40.62
N ASN A 409 -1.57 18.40 41.83
CA ASN A 409 -0.90 19.21 42.85
C ASN A 409 0.45 19.76 42.38
N LEU A 410 1.22 18.94 41.66
CA LEU A 410 2.50 19.38 41.14
C LEU A 410 2.33 20.35 39.97
N LEU A 411 1.34 20.13 39.11
CA LEU A 411 1.05 21.01 38.00
C LEU A 411 0.63 22.40 38.47
N ILE A 412 -0.23 22.49 39.49
CA ILE A 412 -0.60 23.77 40.13
C ILE A 412 0.66 24.48 40.63
N ASP A 413 1.49 23.78 41.40
CA ASP A 413 2.74 24.32 41.95
C ASP A 413 3.70 24.81 40.85
N SER A 414 3.89 24.03 39.79
CA SER A 414 4.82 24.34 38.70
C SER A 414 4.30 25.47 37.80
N LEU A 415 3.02 25.46 37.45
CA LEU A 415 2.39 26.49 36.61
C LEU A 415 2.28 27.82 37.34
N GLU A 416 1.93 27.83 38.64
CA GLU A 416 1.96 29.06 39.43
C GLU A 416 3.38 29.61 39.53
N PHE A 417 4.39 28.75 39.65
CA PHE A 417 5.78 29.19 39.70
C PHE A 417 6.20 29.88 38.38
N VAL A 418 5.83 29.30 37.23
CA VAL A 418 6.02 29.93 35.91
C VAL A 418 5.24 31.25 35.81
N SER A 419 3.99 31.24 36.25
CA SER A 419 3.12 32.43 36.28
C SER A 419 3.75 33.58 37.07
N LEU A 420 4.33 33.27 38.24
CA LEU A 420 5.06 34.23 39.07
C LEU A 420 6.33 34.74 38.37
N ALA A 421 7.15 33.84 37.82
CA ALA A 421 8.40 34.21 37.13
C ALA A 421 8.16 35.10 35.90
N ARG A 422 7.02 34.92 35.21
CA ARG A 422 6.62 35.70 34.03
C ARG A 422 5.80 36.94 34.35
N GLY A 423 5.38 37.13 35.60
CA GLY A 423 4.54 38.25 36.03
C GLY A 423 3.10 38.18 35.52
N PHE A 424 2.55 36.98 35.30
CA PHE A 424 1.15 36.80 34.92
C PHE A 424 0.19 37.03 36.10
N GLU A 425 -1.09 37.28 35.79
CA GLU A 425 -2.09 37.48 36.83
C GLU A 425 -2.31 36.20 37.67
N PRO A 426 -2.61 36.33 38.98
CA PRO A 426 -2.91 35.20 39.86
C PRO A 426 -4.00 34.24 39.35
N GLU A 427 -4.94 34.74 38.54
CA GLU A 427 -6.06 33.98 38.02
C GLU A 427 -5.69 33.13 36.79
N TRP A 428 -4.47 33.25 36.25
CA TRP A 428 -4.09 32.54 35.03
C TRP A 428 -4.06 31.01 35.20
N CYS A 429 -3.44 30.50 36.26
CA CYS A 429 -3.32 29.05 36.45
C CYS A 429 -4.69 28.41 36.68
N CYS A 430 -5.54 29.02 37.50
CA CYS A 430 -6.89 28.49 37.76
C CYS A 430 -7.80 28.60 36.53
N SER A 431 -7.68 29.67 35.72
CA SER A 431 -8.43 29.79 34.46
C SER A 431 -7.97 28.76 33.42
N LEU A 432 -6.67 28.45 33.33
CA LEU A 432 -6.13 27.37 32.51
C LEU A 432 -6.69 26.01 32.93
N LEU A 433 -6.56 25.66 34.22
CA LEU A 433 -7.00 24.35 34.73
C LEU A 433 -8.51 24.14 34.61
N ARG A 434 -9.30 25.21 34.75
CA ARG A 434 -10.75 25.13 34.52
C ARG A 434 -11.10 24.74 33.08
N ARG A 435 -10.30 25.18 32.09
CA ARG A 435 -10.52 24.81 30.67
C ARG A 435 -10.29 23.32 30.39
N LEU A 436 -9.68 22.60 31.33
CA LEU A 436 -9.56 21.14 31.31
C LEU A 436 -10.83 20.42 31.80
N ASN A 437 -11.88 21.16 32.20
CA ASN A 437 -13.15 20.62 32.72
C ASN A 437 -12.97 19.72 33.95
N LEU A 438 -11.94 19.97 34.77
CA LEU A 438 -11.74 19.26 36.03
C LEU A 438 -12.85 19.58 37.03
N PRO A 439 -13.29 18.60 37.85
CA PRO A 439 -14.25 18.83 38.92
C PRO A 439 -13.83 19.97 39.85
N PHE A 440 -14.77 20.85 40.14
CA PHE A 440 -14.53 22.03 40.99
C PHE A 440 -13.97 21.66 42.38
N GLU A 441 -14.51 20.60 42.98
CA GLU A 441 -14.08 20.10 44.29
C GLU A 441 -12.63 19.63 44.28
N GLN A 442 -12.24 18.88 43.23
CA GLN A 442 -10.89 18.37 43.04
C GLN A 442 -9.88 19.52 42.89
N LEU A 443 -10.23 20.57 42.14
CA LEU A 443 -9.39 21.76 41.98
C LEU A 443 -9.19 22.50 43.30
N ILE A 444 -10.26 22.76 44.06
CA ILE A 444 -10.14 23.44 45.36
C ILE A 444 -9.29 22.61 46.33
N GLN A 445 -9.54 21.31 46.40
CA GLN A 445 -8.78 20.42 47.26
C GLN A 445 -7.29 20.48 46.89
N ALA A 446 -6.96 20.39 45.59
CA ALA A 446 -5.58 20.43 45.12
C ALA A 446 -4.87 21.76 45.44
N TYR A 447 -5.53 22.90 45.21
CA TYR A 447 -4.98 24.21 45.59
C TYR A 447 -4.76 24.33 47.12
N ASN A 448 -5.69 23.80 47.91
CA ASN A 448 -5.57 23.79 49.36
C ASN A 448 -4.42 22.90 49.83
N GLU A 449 -4.27 21.70 49.26
CA GLU A 449 -3.16 20.79 49.56
C GLU A 449 -1.80 21.42 49.24
N VAL A 450 -1.67 22.08 48.09
CA VAL A 450 -0.45 22.81 47.72
C VAL A 450 -0.16 23.96 48.69
N TYR A 451 -1.18 24.74 49.05
CA TYR A 451 -1.04 25.80 50.04
C TYR A 451 -0.61 25.27 51.42
N LEU A 452 -1.19 24.16 51.87
CA LEU A 452 -0.89 23.55 53.17
C LEU A 452 0.51 22.94 53.26
N LYS A 453 1.12 22.53 52.13
CA LYS A 453 2.51 22.05 52.09
C LYS A 453 3.53 23.08 52.58
N LYS A 454 3.20 24.39 52.55
CA LYS A 454 4.04 25.49 53.05
C LYS A 454 5.49 25.43 52.57
N ASP A 455 5.67 25.16 51.27
CA ASP A 455 7.00 25.12 50.67
C ASP A 455 7.68 26.51 50.77
N ILE A 456 8.97 26.51 51.11
CA ILE A 456 9.75 27.72 51.43
C ILE A 456 9.75 28.70 50.26
N LYS A 457 9.76 28.17 49.02
CA LYS A 457 9.73 28.98 47.79
C LYS A 457 8.47 29.85 47.67
N TRP A 458 7.41 29.53 48.40
CA TRP A 458 6.14 30.27 48.40
C TRP A 458 5.96 31.16 49.64
N ALA A 459 6.94 31.27 50.53
CA ALA A 459 6.80 32.00 51.79
C ALA A 459 6.28 33.45 51.59
N GLU A 460 6.79 34.16 50.58
CA GLU A 460 6.39 35.54 50.27
C GLU A 460 5.17 35.65 49.34
N ASN A 461 4.82 34.56 48.61
CA ASN A 461 3.83 34.58 47.53
C ASN A 461 2.67 33.57 47.71
N SER A 462 2.51 33.02 48.92
CA SER A 462 1.48 32.03 49.26
C SER A 462 0.04 32.53 49.03
N SER A 463 -0.17 33.84 48.96
CA SER A 463 -1.46 34.47 48.62
C SER A 463 -1.97 34.11 47.23
N ARG A 464 -1.10 33.69 46.30
CA ARG A 464 -1.50 33.26 44.96
C ARG A 464 -2.42 32.04 44.97
N PHE A 465 -2.14 31.05 45.81
CA PHE A 465 -3.01 29.89 45.95
C PHE A 465 -4.38 30.26 46.52
N ILE A 466 -4.42 31.21 47.46
CA ILE A 466 -5.67 31.75 48.01
C ILE A 466 -6.46 32.51 46.94
N ASN A 467 -5.79 33.31 46.10
CA ASN A 467 -6.41 34.00 44.97
C ASN A 467 -6.95 33.00 43.94
N GLY A 468 -6.23 31.91 43.67
CA GLY A 468 -6.73 30.81 42.83
C GLY A 468 -8.01 30.19 43.39
N ILE A 469 -8.05 29.88 44.69
CA ILE A 469 -9.25 29.37 45.38
C ILE A 469 -10.39 30.40 45.31
N TYR A 470 -10.11 31.68 45.57
CA TYR A 470 -11.09 32.77 45.48
C TYR A 470 -11.69 32.87 44.07
N CYS A 471 -10.83 32.86 43.04
CA CYS A 471 -11.25 32.90 41.65
C CYS A 471 -12.13 31.70 41.31
N LEU A 472 -11.76 30.49 41.72
CA LEU A 472 -12.57 29.29 41.53
C LEU A 472 -13.95 29.45 42.18
N ILE A 473 -14.03 29.89 43.45
CA ILE A 473 -15.30 30.07 44.17
C ILE A 473 -16.18 31.15 43.52
N GLU A 474 -15.60 32.29 43.15
CA GLU A 474 -16.33 33.37 42.47
C GLU A 474 -16.91 32.88 41.13
N LEU A 475 -16.13 32.08 40.41
CA LEU A 475 -16.52 31.51 39.14
C LEU A 475 -17.61 30.43 39.27
N PHE A 476 -17.56 29.61 40.32
CA PHE A 476 -18.59 28.61 40.62
C PHE A 476 -19.91 29.26 41.03
N THR A 477 -19.86 30.30 41.87
CA THR A 477 -21.06 31.03 42.31
C THR A 477 -21.76 31.77 41.16
N LYS A 478 -21.03 32.22 40.15
CA LYS A 478 -21.58 32.84 38.92
C LYS A 478 -22.18 31.83 37.93
N ALA A 479 -21.77 30.55 37.96
CA ALA A 479 -22.25 29.53 37.02
C ALA A 479 -22.31 28.12 37.67
N PRO A 480 -23.21 27.89 38.65
CA PRO A 480 -23.24 26.65 39.44
C PRO A 480 -23.68 25.40 38.65
N ARG A 481 -24.20 25.55 37.42
CA ARG A 481 -24.72 24.46 36.58
C ARG A 481 -23.74 23.94 35.51
N ALA A 482 -22.56 24.53 35.36
CA ALA A 482 -21.61 24.13 34.32
C ALA A 482 -20.75 22.90 34.69
N THR A 483 -20.88 22.38 35.91
CA THR A 483 -20.07 21.27 36.43
C THR A 483 -20.88 20.01 36.75
N SER A 484 -22.18 19.96 36.41
CA SER A 484 -23.08 18.85 36.76
C SER A 484 -23.55 18.00 35.57
N GLU A 485 -22.91 18.08 34.41
CA GLU A 485 -23.20 17.20 33.26
C GLU A 485 -22.13 16.12 33.08
N THR A 486 -21.76 15.43 34.16
CA THR A 486 -20.99 14.17 34.10
C THR A 486 -21.56 13.08 35.01
N ASP A 487 -22.87 13.13 35.28
CA ASP A 487 -23.62 11.96 35.78
C ASP A 487 -24.70 11.60 34.74
N LYS A 488 -24.30 10.88 33.68
CA LYS A 488 -25.15 9.96 32.92
C LYS A 488 -24.36 9.07 31.98
#